data_AF-A0A359CBW7-F1
#
_entry.id   AF-A0A359CBW7-F1
#
_cell.length_a   1.000
_cell.length_b   1.000
_cell.length_c   1.000
_cell.angle_alpha   90.00
_cell.angle_beta   90.00
_cell.angle_gamma   90.00
#
_symmetry.space_group_name_H-M   'P 1'
#
loop_
_entity.id
_entity.type
_entity.pdbx_description
1 polymer ?
#
loop_
_entity_poly.entity_id
_entity_poly.type
_entity_poly.pdbx_seq_one_letter_code
_entity_poly.pdbx_strand_id
1 'polypeptide(L)' 'MAEWTMEEVLRLALRHETENFGEYKKASEEAQNPAIRAMFQFLADEERAHIKLVRDKMAEFQVKE' A
#
# COMPACT_ATOMS: atom_id res chain seq x y z
N MET A 1 21.51 -15.00 -5.68
CA MET A 1 20.33 -14.15 -5.92
C MET A 1 19.19 -14.84 -5.20
N ALA A 2 18.41 -14.14 -4.38
CA ALA A 2 17.23 -14.76 -3.78
C ALA A 2 16.25 -15.12 -4.90
N GLU A 3 15.78 -16.36 -4.95
CA GLU A 3 14.74 -16.79 -5.88
C GLU A 3 13.39 -16.53 -5.21
N TRP A 4 12.64 -15.55 -5.72
CA TRP A 4 11.31 -15.22 -5.22
C TRP A 4 10.26 -15.77 -6.17
N THR A 5 9.22 -16.39 -5.62
CA THR A 5 8.02 -16.75 -6.34
C THR A 5 7.12 -15.53 -6.56
N MET A 6 6.26 -15.57 -7.58
CA MET A 6 5.27 -14.51 -7.83
C MET A 6 4.35 -14.32 -6.61
N GLU A 7 3.99 -15.39 -5.92
CA GLU A 7 3.19 -15.34 -4.69
C GLU A 7 3.90 -14.55 -3.58
N GLU A 8 5.19 -14.82 -3.33
CA GLU A 8 5.95 -14.10 -2.30
C GLU A 8 6.07 -12.61 -2.62
N VAL A 9 6.28 -12.26 -3.89
CA VAL A 9 6.37 -10.85 -4.33
C VAL A 9 5.03 -10.14 -4.16
N LEU A 10 3.91 -10.75 -4.55
CA LEU A 10 2.60 -10.12 -4.44
C LEU A 10 2.14 -9.98 -2.99
N ARG A 11 2.43 -10.97 -2.14
CA ARG A 11 2.17 -10.88 -0.69
C ARG A 11 3.02 -9.79 -0.02
N LEU A 12 4.30 -9.69 -0.40
CA LEU A 12 5.19 -8.63 0.06
C LEU A 12 4.66 -7.26 -0.34
N ALA A 13 4.29 -7.08 -1.62
CA ALA A 13 3.73 -5.85 -2.14
C ALA A 13 2.45 -5.46 -1.39
N LEU A 14 1.48 -6.39 -1.25
CA LEU A 14 0.22 -6.09 -0.57
C LEU A 14 0.44 -5.66 0.88
N ARG A 15 1.36 -6.33 1.59
CA ARG A 15 1.71 -5.94 2.96
C ARG A 15 2.28 -4.53 3.00
N HIS A 16 3.23 -4.22 2.13
CA HIS A 16 3.86 -2.89 2.07
C HIS A 16 2.84 -1.79 1.81
N GLU A 17 1.97 -1.94 0.80
CA GLU A 17 0.99 -0.89 0.50
C GLU A 17 -0.04 -0.72 1.62
N THR A 18 -0.40 -1.82 2.30
CA THR A 18 -1.32 -1.76 3.44
C THR A 18 -0.68 -1.09 4.66
N GLU A 19 0.60 -1.37 4.93
CA GLU A 19 1.38 -0.72 6.00
C GLU A 19 1.57 0.77 5.70
N ASN A 20 2.03 1.11 4.49
CA ASN A 20 2.21 2.50 4.02
C ASN A 20 0.91 3.30 4.09
N PHE A 21 -0.22 2.70 3.68
CA PHE A 21 -1.54 3.32 3.82
C PHE A 21 -1.83 3.70 5.27
N GLY A 22 -1.60 2.78 6.21
CA GLY A 22 -1.79 3.01 7.63
C GLY A 22 -0.89 4.11 8.18
N GLU A 23 0.40 4.09 7.79
CA GLU A 23 1.39 5.08 8.21
C GLU A 23 1.05 6.48 7.70
N TYR A 24 0.75 6.63 6.41
CA TYR A 24 0.37 7.93 5.83
C TYR A 24 -0.96 8.43 6.37
N LYS A 25 -1.95 7.56 6.54
CA LYS A 25 -3.22 7.95 7.15
C LYS A 25 -2.98 8.50 8.57
N LYS A 26 -2.24 7.77 9.41
CA LYS A 26 -1.89 8.21 10.76
C LYS A 26 -1.12 9.53 10.75
N ALA A 27 -0.11 9.65 9.88
CA ALA A 27 0.67 10.88 9.76
C ALA A 27 -0.19 12.08 9.33
N SER A 28 -1.20 11.87 8.47
CA SER A 28 -2.16 12.92 8.10
C SER A 28 -3.01 13.38 9.29
N GLU A 29 -3.43 12.44 10.15
CA GLU A 29 -4.25 12.70 11.34
C GLU A 29 -3.44 13.45 12.42
N GLU A 30 -2.14 13.13 12.55
CA GLU A 30 -1.23 13.76 13.52
C GLU A 30 -0.66 15.12 13.05
N ALA A 31 -0.68 15.39 11.74
CA ALA A 31 -0.13 16.62 11.17
C ALA A 31 -0.94 17.88 11.56
N GLN A 32 -0.26 18.83 12.21
CA GLN A 32 -0.84 20.13 12.59
C GLN A 32 -0.85 21.13 11.43
N ASN A 33 0.17 21.09 10.56
CA ASN A 33 0.23 21.96 9.39
C ASN A 33 -0.75 21.44 8.31
N PRO A 34 -1.70 22.27 7.83
CA PRO A 34 -2.69 21.83 6.83
C PRO A 34 -2.09 21.31 5.53
N ALA A 35 -0.98 21.88 5.06
CA ALA A 35 -0.32 21.45 3.83
C ALA A 35 0.33 20.06 3.99
N ILE A 36 0.94 19.80 5.15
CA ILE A 36 1.54 18.49 5.47
C ILE A 36 0.44 17.43 5.62
N ARG A 37 -0.67 17.77 6.28
CA ARG A 37 -1.86 16.90 6.35
C ARG A 37 -2.35 16.52 4.96
N ALA A 38 -2.53 17.50 4.08
CA ALA A 38 -3.00 17.27 2.71
C ALA A 38 -2.04 16.37 1.92
N MET A 39 -0.72 16.56 2.09
CA MET A 39 0.30 15.71 1.47
C MET A 39 0.19 14.25 1.94
N PHE A 40 0.12 14.00 3.25
CA PHE A 40 -0.03 12.63 3.76
C PHE A 40 -1.37 12.00 3.40
N GLN A 41 -2.45 12.79 3.37
CA GLN A 41 -3.74 12.29 2.90
C GLN A 41 -3.67 11.87 1.43
N PHE A 42 -3.02 12.67 0.58
CA PHE A 42 -2.80 12.31 -0.83
C PHE A 42 -2.01 11.01 -0.96
N LEU A 43 -0.92 10.84 -0.21
CA LEU A 43 -0.13 9.59 -0.22
C LEU A 43 -0.95 8.39 0.23
N ALA A 44 -1.73 8.51 1.32
CA ALA A 44 -2.64 7.46 1.76
C ALA A 44 -3.70 7.10 0.68
N ASP A 45 -4.13 8.09 -0.10
CA ASP A 45 -5.10 7.86 -1.18
C ASP A 45 -4.49 7.10 -2.36
N GLU A 46 -3.23 7.41 -2.72
CA GLU A 46 -2.47 6.66 -3.72
C GLU A 46 -2.28 5.20 -3.30
N GLU A 47 -1.94 4.94 -2.03
CA GLU A 47 -1.77 3.56 -1.55
C GLU A 47 -3.05 2.73 -1.63
N ARG A 48 -4.24 3.36 -1.51
CA ARG A 48 -5.49 2.62 -1.75
C ARG A 48 -5.62 2.16 -3.20
N ALA A 49 -5.14 2.95 -4.16
CA ALA A 49 -5.11 2.56 -5.56
C ALA A 49 -4.09 1.44 -5.81
N HIS A 50 -2.91 1.51 -5.17
CA HIS A 50 -1.88 0.46 -5.24
C HIS A 50 -2.37 -0.86 -4.63
N ILE A 51 -2.96 -0.84 -3.43
CA ILE A 51 -3.57 -2.01 -2.79
C ILE A 51 -4.58 -2.67 -3.73
N LYS A 52 -5.44 -1.88 -4.38
CA LYS A 52 -6.40 -2.41 -5.35
C LYS A 52 -5.68 -3.08 -6.53
N LEU A 53 -4.68 -2.42 -7.10
CA LEU A 53 -3.88 -2.97 -8.20
C LEU A 53 -3.22 -4.30 -7.82
N VAL A 54 -2.62 -4.38 -6.62
CA VAL A 54 -1.98 -5.61 -6.14
C VAL A 54 -3.00 -6.73 -5.95
N ARG A 55 -4.18 -6.43 -5.37
CA ARG A 55 -5.27 -7.41 -5.24
C ARG A 55 -5.77 -7.92 -6.59
N ASP A 56 -5.92 -7.03 -7.57
CA ASP A 56 -6.30 -7.40 -8.94
C ASP A 56 -5.24 -8.36 -9.54
N LYS A 57 -3.94 -8.10 -9.31
CA LYS A 57 -2.86 -9.01 -9.71
C LYS A 57 -2.87 -10.32 -8.95
N MET A 58 -3.11 -10.33 -7.65
CA MET A 58 -3.24 -11.56 -6.87
C MET A 58 -4.36 -12.45 -7.42
N ALA A 59 -5.50 -11.87 -7.80
CA ALA A 59 -6.57 -12.60 -8.45
C ALA A 59 -6.15 -13.17 -9.82
N GLU A 60 -5.46 -12.38 -10.65
CA GLU A 60 -4.93 -12.82 -11.97
C GLU A 60 -3.96 -14.01 -11.84
N PHE A 61 -3.08 -13.98 -10.83
CA PHE A 61 -2.09 -15.03 -10.56
C PHE A 61 -2.59 -16.12 -9.60
N GLN A 62 -3.87 -16.11 -9.22
CA GLN A 62 -4.49 -17.08 -8.30
C GLN A 62 -3.81 -17.16 -6.92
N VAL A 63 -3.22 -16.05 -6.47
CA VAL A 63 -2.63 -15.90 -5.15
C VAL A 63 -3.72 -15.47 -4.16
N LYS A 64 -3.81 -16.15 -3.03
CA LYS A 64 -4.75 -15.77 -1.96
C LYS A 64 -4.15 -14.67 -1.08
N GLU A 65 -4.96 -13.72 -0.65
CA GLU A 65 -4.60 -12.76 0.41
C GLU A 65 -4.30 -13.50 1.72
#